data_AF-A0A9X4HKE4-F1
#
_entry.id   AF-A0A9X4HKE4-F1
#
_cell.length_a   1.000
_cell.length_b   1.000
_cell.length_c   1.000
_cell.angle_alpha   90.00
_cell.angle_beta   90.00
_cell.angle_gamma   90.00
#
_symmetry.space_group_name_H-M   'P 1'
#
loop_
_entity.id
_entity.type
_entity.pdbx_description
1 polymer ?
#
loop_
_entity_poly.entity_id
_entity_poly.type
_entity_poly.pdbx_seq_one_letter_code
_entity_poly.pdbx_strand_id
1 'polypeptide(L)'
;MTDRPASWRMPTPKQMEKLAASMGRAPARERPLGPGDDIPEEYWRALLDDAHVHTTDAGRSSPSLRLSEIPQHVLRVSCRRCERIVEIQKVDAIRLYGQQAGWKEVAKRLLDNTCQNRTGRHEEDGCWPAFEPV
;
A
#
# COMPACT_ATOMS: atom_id res chain seq x y z
N MET A 1 -32.89 -33.94 17.64
CA MET A 1 -31.45 -33.59 17.50
C MET A 1 -30.70 -34.90 17.36
N THR A 2 -30.27 -35.26 16.15
CA THR A 2 -29.61 -36.54 15.92
C THR A 2 -28.11 -36.31 16.00
N ASP A 3 -27.52 -36.69 17.14
CA ASP A 3 -26.08 -36.82 17.33
C ASP A 3 -25.46 -37.61 16.18
N ARG A 4 -24.72 -36.93 15.31
CA ARG A 4 -23.85 -37.54 14.31
C ARG A 4 -22.42 -37.44 14.83
N PRO A 5 -21.90 -38.47 15.52
CA PRO A 5 -20.47 -38.51 15.79
C PRO A 5 -19.74 -38.51 14.45
N ALA A 6 -18.79 -37.59 14.27
CA ALA A 6 -17.89 -37.58 13.13
C ALA A 6 -16.93 -38.77 13.21
N SER A 7 -17.44 -39.99 12.99
CA SER A 7 -16.59 -41.16 12.81
C SER A 7 -15.97 -41.05 11.43
N TRP A 8 -14.68 -40.68 11.37
CA TRP A 8 -13.89 -40.73 10.15
C TRP A 8 -13.75 -42.18 9.70
N ARG A 9 -14.74 -42.66 8.95
CA ARG A 9 -14.72 -43.95 8.26
C ARG A 9 -14.40 -43.67 6.81
N MET A 10 -13.35 -44.29 6.28
CA MET A 10 -13.05 -44.26 4.86
C MET A 10 -14.30 -44.69 4.07
N PRO A 11 -14.79 -43.88 3.11
CA PRO A 11 -15.95 -44.24 2.31
C PRO A 11 -15.69 -45.53 1.53
N THR A 12 -16.72 -46.36 1.41
CA THR A 12 -16.65 -47.55 0.55
C THR A 12 -16.53 -47.12 -0.93
N PRO A 13 -16.02 -47.99 -1.84
CA PRO A 13 -15.88 -47.66 -3.25
C PRO A 13 -17.19 -47.15 -3.89
N LYS A 14 -18.35 -47.76 -3.54
CA LYS A 14 -19.67 -47.31 -4.00
C LYS A 14 -20.06 -45.93 -3.48
N GLN A 15 -19.63 -45.56 -2.28
CA GLN A 15 -19.87 -44.22 -1.73
C GLN A 15 -18.98 -43.18 -2.41
N MET A 16 -17.74 -43.53 -2.73
CA MET A 16 -16.85 -42.67 -3.53
C MET A 16 -17.42 -42.39 -4.91
N GLU A 17 -17.97 -43.42 -5.57
CA GLU A 17 -18.59 -43.29 -6.89
C GLU A 17 -19.83 -42.38 -6.87
N LYS A 18 -20.65 -42.49 -5.83
CA LYS A 18 -21.81 -41.61 -5.61
C LYS A 18 -21.41 -40.16 -5.33
N LEU A 19 -20.34 -39.95 -4.56
CA LEU A 19 -19.77 -38.63 -4.32
C LEU A 19 -19.25 -38.01 -5.62
N ALA A 20 -18.50 -38.77 -6.42
CA ALA A 20 -18.00 -38.33 -7.72
C ALA A 20 -19.13 -37.94 -8.68
N ALA A 21 -20.19 -38.76 -8.75
CA ALA A 21 -21.38 -38.46 -9.56
C ALA A 21 -22.11 -37.18 -9.12
N SER A 22 -22.07 -36.85 -7.82
CA SER A 22 -22.67 -35.61 -7.29
C SER A 22 -21.82 -34.36 -7.54
N MET A 23 -20.50 -34.49 -7.66
CA MET A 23 -19.58 -33.37 -7.90
C MET A 23 -19.58 -32.89 -9.35
N GLY A 24 -19.96 -33.74 -10.31
CA GLY A 24 -20.02 -33.40 -11.74
C GLY A 24 -21.20 -32.52 -12.17
N ARG A 25 -22.13 -32.18 -11.25
CA ARG A 25 -23.32 -31.34 -11.54
C ARG A 25 -23.24 -29.92 -10.97
N ALA A 26 -22.06 -29.44 -10.59
CA ALA A 26 -21.91 -28.01 -10.34
C ALA A 26 -21.96 -27.27 -11.69
N PRO A 27 -22.81 -26.24 -11.86
CA PRO A 27 -22.68 -25.35 -13.02
C PRO A 27 -21.25 -24.81 -13.04
N ALA A 28 -20.69 -24.61 -14.24
CA ALA A 28 -19.35 -24.07 -14.42
C ALA A 28 -19.22 -22.78 -13.61
N ARG A 29 -18.60 -22.88 -12.42
CA ARG A 29 -18.08 -21.72 -11.72
C ARG A 29 -17.08 -21.11 -12.67
N GLU A 30 -17.25 -19.83 -12.95
CA GLU A 30 -16.28 -19.02 -13.68
C GLU A 30 -14.88 -19.41 -13.20
N ARG A 31 -14.05 -19.84 -14.16
CA ARG A 31 -12.72 -20.35 -13.85
C ARG A 31 -11.98 -19.25 -13.10
N PRO A 32 -11.50 -19.50 -11.86
CA PRO A 32 -10.63 -18.54 -11.20
C PRO A 32 -9.41 -18.31 -12.09
N LEU A 33 -9.11 -17.04 -12.39
CA LEU A 33 -7.93 -16.67 -13.17
C LEU A 33 -6.70 -17.33 -12.54
N GLY A 34 -6.02 -18.16 -13.32
CA GLY A 34 -4.78 -18.81 -12.90
C GLY A 34 -3.62 -17.81 -12.85
N PRO A 35 -2.51 -18.14 -12.17
CA PRO A 35 -1.35 -17.26 -12.04
C PRO A 35 -0.67 -16.83 -13.36
N GLY A 36 -1.04 -17.44 -14.49
CA GLY A 36 -0.51 -17.13 -15.83
C GLY A 36 -1.58 -16.81 -16.87
N ASP A 37 -2.84 -16.61 -16.45
CA ASP A 37 -3.88 -16.12 -17.35
C ASP A 37 -3.77 -14.60 -17.48
N ASP A 38 -4.01 -14.08 -18.69
CA ASP A 38 -4.07 -12.64 -18.92
C ASP A 38 -5.22 -12.05 -18.09
N ILE A 39 -4.85 -11.12 -17.21
CA ILE A 39 -5.79 -10.46 -16.33
C ILE A 39 -6.65 -9.50 -17.17
N PRO A 40 -8.00 -9.58 -17.07
CA PRO A 40 -8.89 -8.71 -17.82
C PRO A 40 -8.60 -7.23 -17.61
N GLU A 41 -8.70 -6.45 -18.68
CA GLU A 41 -8.49 -5.00 -18.67
C GLU A 41 -9.42 -4.30 -17.65
N GLU A 42 -10.65 -4.79 -17.45
CA GLU A 42 -11.55 -4.21 -16.44
C GLU A 42 -11.03 -4.39 -15.01
N TYR A 43 -10.33 -5.50 -14.73
CA TYR A 43 -9.73 -5.75 -13.43
C TYR A 43 -8.55 -4.80 -13.17
N TRP A 44 -7.71 -4.56 -14.19
CA TRP A 44 -6.63 -3.57 -14.09
C TRP A 44 -7.16 -2.16 -13.85
N ARG A 45 -8.22 -1.78 -14.57
CA ARG A 45 -8.86 -0.47 -14.36
C ARG A 45 -9.44 -0.35 -12.96
N ALA A 46 -10.14 -1.35 -12.45
CA ALA A 46 -10.67 -1.35 -11.09
C ALA A 46 -9.54 -1.15 -10.05
N LEU A 47 -8.42 -1.87 -10.19
CA LEU A 47 -7.27 -1.71 -9.30
C LEU A 47 -6.64 -0.31 -9.38
N LEU A 48 -6.51 0.24 -10.59
CA LEU A 48 -5.92 1.56 -10.80
C LEU A 48 -6.83 2.68 -10.32
N ASP A 49 -8.15 2.53 -10.51
CA ASP A 49 -9.17 3.46 -10.03
C ASP A 49 -9.21 3.45 -8.49
N ASP A 50 -9.23 2.28 -7.86
CA ASP A 50 -9.15 2.16 -6.39
C ASP A 50 -7.84 2.78 -5.84
N ALA A 51 -6.71 2.51 -6.50
CA ALA A 51 -5.43 3.12 -6.13
C ALA A 51 -5.45 4.65 -6.31
N HIS A 52 -6.08 5.15 -7.38
CA HIS A 52 -6.21 6.58 -7.63
C HIS A 52 -7.10 7.24 -6.57
N VAL A 53 -8.24 6.65 -6.23
CA VAL A 53 -9.13 7.13 -5.16
C VAL A 53 -8.37 7.23 -3.84
N HIS A 54 -7.57 6.23 -3.47
CA HIS A 54 -6.70 6.28 -2.29
C HIS A 54 -5.55 7.30 -2.39
N THR A 55 -5.18 7.75 -3.58
CA THR A 55 -4.18 8.82 -3.77
C THR A 55 -4.79 10.21 -3.80
N THR A 56 -6.04 10.36 -4.25
CA THR A 56 -6.75 11.65 -4.34
C THR A 56 -7.47 12.02 -3.05
N ASP A 57 -8.05 11.05 -2.33
CA ASP A 57 -8.74 11.29 -1.05
C ASP A 57 -7.77 11.47 0.11
N ALA A 58 -6.59 10.86 0.01
CA ALA A 58 -5.47 11.19 0.85
C ALA A 58 -5.00 12.58 0.40
N GLY A 59 -5.25 13.63 1.19
CA GLY A 59 -4.68 14.96 1.02
C GLY A 59 -3.15 14.93 1.08
N ARG A 60 -2.51 14.30 0.09
CA ARG A 60 -1.08 14.11 0.02
C ARG A 60 -0.49 15.43 -0.41
N SER A 61 0.39 15.97 0.42
CA SER A 61 1.38 16.92 -0.04
C SER A 61 2.25 16.18 -1.05
N SER A 62 1.89 16.24 -2.33
CA SER A 62 2.63 15.53 -3.37
C SER A 62 4.10 15.97 -3.31
N PRO A 63 5.08 15.06 -3.45
CA PRO A 63 6.49 15.42 -3.25
C PRO A 63 6.96 16.55 -4.17
N SER A 64 6.30 16.68 -5.31
CA SER A 64 6.62 17.67 -6.35
C SER A 64 6.04 19.07 -6.07
N LEU A 65 5.14 19.23 -5.10
CA LEU A 65 4.54 20.54 -4.77
C LEU A 65 5.55 21.47 -4.11
N ARG A 66 5.37 22.77 -4.36
CA ARG A 66 6.04 23.82 -3.59
C ARG A 66 5.36 24.00 -2.24
N LEU A 67 6.11 24.44 -1.24
CA LEU A 67 5.56 24.68 0.11
C LEU A 67 4.32 25.60 0.09
N SER A 68 4.27 26.60 -0.79
CA SER A 68 3.11 27.49 -0.94
C SER A 68 1.85 26.82 -1.48
N GLU A 69 2.00 25.77 -2.29
CA GLU A 69 0.90 25.07 -2.98
C GLU A 69 0.27 23.97 -2.10
N ILE A 70 0.98 23.56 -1.06
CA ILE A 70 0.51 22.50 -0.16
C ILE A 70 -0.61 23.04 0.72
N PRO A 71 -1.82 22.44 0.70
CA PRO A 71 -2.93 22.93 1.51
C PRO A 71 -2.74 22.62 3.00
N GLN A 72 -2.06 21.52 3.36
CA GLN A 72 -1.85 21.10 4.75
C GLN A 72 -1.05 22.14 5.56
N HIS A 73 -1.44 22.35 6.82
CA HIS A 73 -0.73 23.24 7.74
C HIS A 73 0.42 22.56 8.48
N VAL A 74 0.38 21.24 8.61
CA VAL A 74 1.45 20.41 9.18
C VAL A 74 1.92 19.47 8.08
N LEU A 75 3.23 19.43 7.88
CA LEU A 75 3.88 18.60 6.89
C LEU A 75 4.65 17.50 7.61
N ARG A 76 4.43 16.26 7.20
CA ARG A 76 5.03 15.07 7.79
C ARG A 76 5.85 14.31 6.76
N VAL A 77 7.04 13.87 7.17
CA VAL A 77 7.86 12.94 6.39
C VAL A 77 8.37 11.82 7.30
N SER A 78 8.25 10.58 6.86
CA SER A 78 8.85 9.42 7.52
C SER A 78 10.08 8.93 6.74
N CYS A 79 11.10 8.45 7.45
CA CYS A 79 12.24 7.76 6.83
C CYS A 79 11.91 6.28 6.69
N ARG A 80 11.89 5.73 5.48
CA ARG A 80 11.61 4.29 5.26
C ARG A 80 12.65 3.34 5.86
N ARG A 81 13.82 3.86 6.23
CA ARG A 81 14.94 3.03 6.73
C ARG A 81 14.91 2.79 8.23
N CYS A 82 14.59 3.84 8.99
CA CYS A 82 14.61 3.82 10.45
C CYS A 82 13.27 4.22 11.07
N GLU A 83 12.25 4.40 10.21
CA GLU A 83 10.87 4.74 10.56
C GLU A 83 10.71 6.06 11.32
N ARG A 84 11.78 6.87 11.36
CA ARG A 84 11.74 8.18 12.01
C ARG A 84 10.76 9.09 11.28
N ILE A 85 9.83 9.65 12.03
CA ILE A 85 8.86 10.64 11.56
C ILE A 85 9.36 12.04 11.96
N VAL A 86 9.31 12.98 11.03
CA VAL A 86 9.58 14.40 11.26
C VAL A 86 8.36 15.18 10.81
N GLU A 87 7.88 16.04 11.71
CA GLU A 87 6.78 16.95 11.46
C GLU A 87 7.29 18.39 11.53
N ILE A 88 6.76 19.24 10.65
CA ILE A 88 7.05 20.68 10.63
C ILE A 88 5.78 21.44 10.27
N GLN A 89 5.53 22.57 10.93
CA GLN A 89 4.46 23.45 10.51
C GLN A 89 4.84 24.09 9.16
N LYS A 90 3.88 24.17 8.23
CA LYS A 90 4.09 24.78 6.90
C LYS A 90 4.66 26.20 7.03
N VAL A 91 4.19 26.98 8.01
CA VAL A 91 4.68 28.35 8.26
C VAL A 91 6.17 28.38 8.62
N ASP A 92 6.64 27.41 9.39
CA ASP A 92 8.04 27.32 9.79
C ASP A 92 8.91 26.76 8.66
N ALA A 93 8.39 25.77 7.91
CA ALA A 93 9.04 25.30 6.69
C ALA A 93 9.23 26.45 5.69
N ILE A 94 8.20 27.28 5.50
CA ILE A 94 8.26 28.47 4.63
C ILE A 94 9.30 29.48 5.14
N ARG A 95 9.38 29.72 6.45
CA ARG A 95 10.37 30.63 7.05
C ARG A 95 11.80 30.14 6.87
N LEU A 96 12.04 28.83 7.01
CA LEU A 96 13.37 28.23 6.95
C LEU A 96 13.87 27.99 5.53
N TYR A 97 12.99 27.61 4.61
CA TYR A 97 13.37 27.16 3.27
C TYR A 97 12.84 28.05 2.15
N GLY A 98 11.88 28.93 2.43
CA GLY A 98 11.24 29.81 1.46
C GLY A 98 9.95 29.21 0.87
N GLN A 99 9.02 30.09 0.46
CA GLN A 99 7.69 29.69 -0.05
C GLN A 99 7.75 28.82 -1.31
N GLN A 100 8.75 29.05 -2.16
CA GLN A 100 8.89 28.38 -3.45
C GLN A 100 9.72 27.08 -3.37
N ALA A 101 10.20 26.71 -2.18
CA ALA A 101 10.96 25.48 -2.00
C ALA A 101 10.09 24.24 -2.27
N GLY A 102 10.66 23.25 -2.95
CA GLY A 102 9.98 21.98 -3.22
C GLY A 102 9.89 21.12 -1.96
N TRP A 103 8.71 20.53 -1.71
CA TRP A 103 8.49 19.71 -0.52
C TRP A 103 9.44 18.51 -0.44
N LYS A 104 9.71 17.83 -1.57
CA LYS A 104 10.68 16.73 -1.63
C LYS A 104 12.08 17.11 -1.15
N GLU A 105 12.56 18.30 -1.52
CA GLU A 105 13.89 18.77 -1.13
C GLU A 105 13.94 19.11 0.35
N VAL A 106 12.90 19.79 0.84
CA VAL A 106 12.75 20.14 2.26
C VAL A 106 12.68 18.87 3.11
N ALA A 107 11.84 17.91 2.72
CA ALA A 107 11.68 16.63 3.39
C ALA A 107 13.00 15.83 3.45
N LYS A 108 13.77 15.81 2.34
CA LYS A 108 15.10 15.20 2.32
C LYS A 108 16.03 15.87 3.33
N ARG A 109 16.10 17.21 3.34
CA ARG A 109 16.93 17.98 4.29
C ARG A 109 16.51 17.75 5.75
N LEU A 110 15.21 17.68 6.03
CA LEU A 110 14.69 17.38 7.37
C LEU A 110 15.14 16.00 7.86
N LEU A 111 15.06 14.98 7.00
CA LEU A 111 15.54 13.64 7.33
C LEU A 111 17.05 13.58 7.46
N ASP A 112 17.80 14.25 6.58
CA ASP A 112 19.27 14.29 6.63
C ASP A 112 19.79 14.88 7.95
N ASN A 113 19.07 15.83 8.55
CA ASN A 113 19.44 16.47 9.82
C ASN A 113 19.02 15.68 11.07
N THR A 114 18.07 14.75 10.96
CA THR A 114 17.43 14.14 12.15
C THR A 114 17.50 12.62 12.20
N CYS A 115 17.82 11.95 11.08
CA CYS A 115 17.92 10.50 11.03
C CYS A 115 19.16 9.98 11.78
N GLN A 116 18.96 9.05 12.71
CA GLN A 116 20.03 8.46 13.55
C GLN A 116 20.77 7.31 12.85
N ASN A 117 20.12 6.58 11.95
CA ASN A 117 20.72 5.48 11.19
C ASN A 117 21.13 5.96 9.79
N ARG A 118 22.09 6.90 9.74
CA ARG A 118 22.81 7.23 8.50
C ARG A 118 23.76 6.07 8.16
N THR A 119 23.25 4.98 7.65
CA THR A 119 24.07 3.82 7.28
C THR A 119 24.45 3.87 5.80
N GLY A 120 25.32 4.80 5.40
CA GLY A 120 25.82 4.83 4.01
C GLY A 120 26.68 6.05 3.65
N ARG A 121 27.46 5.92 2.56
CA ARG A 121 28.03 7.08 1.85
C ARG A 121 26.90 7.90 1.24
N HIS A 122 27.09 9.22 1.13
CA HIS A 122 26.09 10.16 0.61
C HIS A 122 25.57 9.81 -0.80
N GLU A 123 26.33 8.99 -1.52
CA GLU A 123 26.09 8.55 -2.90
C GLU A 123 25.32 7.23 -2.99
N GLU A 124 25.26 6.42 -1.93
CA GLU A 124 24.82 5.02 -2.02
C GLU A 124 23.56 4.70 -1.20
N ASP A 125 23.31 5.35 -0.06
CA ASP A 125 22.17 5.00 0.81
C ASP A 125 21.68 6.17 1.70
N GLY A 126 21.15 7.22 1.06
CA GLY A 126 20.51 8.35 1.75
C GLY A 126 19.22 7.97 2.49
N CYS A 127 18.71 8.89 3.33
CA CYS A 127 17.39 8.72 3.92
C CYS A 127 16.32 8.68 2.83
N TRP A 128 15.42 7.69 2.90
CA TRP A 128 14.36 7.50 1.91
C TRP A 128 13.06 8.14 2.43
N PRO A 129 12.65 9.32 1.92
CA PRO A 129 11.44 9.99 2.40
C PRO A 129 10.18 9.26 1.93
N ALA A 130 9.30 8.99 2.88
CA ALA A 130 7.92 8.61 2.68
C ALA A 130 7.01 9.77 3.08
N PHE A 131 6.07 10.08 2.21
CA PHE A 131 5.11 11.16 2.38
C PHE A 131 3.77 10.52 2.75
N GLU A 132 3.57 10.34 4.05
CA GLU A 132 2.32 9.79 4.57
C GLU A 132 1.23 10.87 4.54
N PRO A 133 -0.03 10.49 4.27
CA PRO A 133 -1.15 11.39 4.50
C PRO A 133 -1.29 11.70 5.98
N VAL A 134 -1.72 12.94 6.26
CA VAL A 134 -2.16 13.39 7.58
C VAL A 134 -3.63 13.08 7.74
#